data_AF-A0A933N197-F1
#
_entry.id   AF-A0A933N197-F1
#
_cell.length_a   1.000
_cell.length_b   1.000
_cell.length_c   1.000
_cell.angle_alpha   90.00
_cell.angle_beta   90.00
_cell.angle_gamma   90.00
#
_symmetry.space_group_name_H-M   'P 1'
#
loop_
_entity.id
_entity.type
_entity.pdbx_description
1 polymer ?
#
loop_
_entity_poly.entity_id
_entity_poly.type
_entity_poly.pdbx_seq_one_letter_code
_entity_poly.pdbx_strand_id
1 'polypeptide(L)'
;MASFGRAASIPSREAGVVCRISGLGREAAANLLSWKNSGFSIHEDVNIKAWDRNGLERLVGYCARPALSQQRLVYSEKTNTVLYHTAPKDGKSEILVMPPVEFLRRWTLLMPPPKKNLIRYYGALAPRSPLRPAVVAKVEKEAALLARR
;
A
#
# COMPACT_ATOMS: atom_id res chain seq x y z
N MET A 1 18.31 -2.85 2.27
CA MET A 1 18.26 -1.78 1.26
C MET A 1 17.20 -2.15 0.23
N ALA A 2 16.00 -1.59 0.33
CA ALA A 2 15.09 -1.59 -0.82
C ALA A 2 15.50 -0.38 -1.68
N SER A 3 16.29 -0.64 -2.73
CA SER A 3 16.50 0.35 -3.78
C SER A 3 15.14 0.65 -4.40
N PHE A 4 14.61 1.85 -4.15
CA PHE A 4 13.47 2.35 -4.92
C PHE A 4 13.98 2.62 -6.34
N GLY A 5 13.84 1.61 -7.19
CA GLY A 5 14.07 1.74 -8.62
C GLY A 5 13.18 2.83 -9.20
N ARG A 6 13.69 3.52 -10.22
CA ARG A 6 12.91 4.46 -11.04
C ARG A 6 11.56 3.86 -11.36
N ALA A 7 10.49 4.66 -11.24
CA ALA A 7 9.16 4.30 -11.69
C ALA A 7 9.21 3.94 -13.17
N ALA A 8 9.38 2.65 -13.47
CA ALA A 8 9.33 2.13 -14.81
C ALA A 8 7.86 2.08 -15.21
N SER A 9 7.57 2.61 -16.40
CA SER A 9 6.34 2.36 -17.14
C SER A 9 6.00 0.86 -17.09
N ILE A 10 4.75 0.54 -16.75
CA ILE A 10 4.23 -0.84 -16.70
C ILE A 10 4.65 -1.58 -17.99
N PRO A 11 5.55 -2.57 -17.94
CA PRO A 11 5.90 -3.39 -19.08
C PRO A 11 4.66 -4.08 -19.65
N SER A 12 4.60 -4.20 -20.97
CA SER A 12 3.45 -4.75 -21.72
C SER A 12 3.03 -6.18 -21.33
N ARG A 13 3.86 -6.92 -20.59
CA ARG A 13 3.52 -8.25 -20.03
C ARG A 13 2.67 -8.16 -18.75
N GLU A 14 2.84 -7.11 -17.94
CA GLU A 14 2.20 -6.92 -16.62
C GLU A 14 0.77 -6.38 -16.75
N ALA A 15 0.53 -5.56 -17.79
CA ALA A 15 -0.80 -5.27 -18.33
C ALA A 15 -1.67 -6.52 -18.51
N GLY A 16 -1.05 -7.62 -18.93
CA GLY A 16 -1.70 -8.90 -19.19
C GLY A 16 -2.11 -9.66 -17.92
N VAL A 17 -1.51 -9.36 -16.76
CA VAL A 17 -1.84 -10.00 -15.47
C VAL A 17 -2.96 -9.25 -14.76
N VAL A 18 -2.94 -7.91 -14.79
CA VAL A 18 -4.05 -7.06 -14.31
C VAL A 18 -5.33 -7.32 -15.13
N CYS A 19 -5.20 -7.51 -16.46
CA CYS A 19 -6.27 -7.98 -17.34
C CYS A 19 -6.76 -9.40 -17.05
N ARG A 20 -5.92 -10.27 -16.49
CA ARG A 20 -6.28 -11.67 -16.22
C ARG A 20 -7.05 -11.84 -14.91
N ILE A 21 -6.78 -10.99 -13.92
CA ILE A 21 -7.33 -11.11 -12.56
C ILE A 21 -8.67 -10.38 -12.41
N SER A 22 -9.03 -9.47 -13.32
CA SER A 22 -10.28 -8.72 -13.24
C SER A 22 -10.86 -8.51 -14.63
N GLY A 23 -12.18 -8.60 -14.76
CA GLY A 23 -12.94 -8.44 -16.01
C GLY A 23 -12.86 -7.04 -16.64
N LEU A 24 -11.66 -6.52 -16.85
CA LEU A 24 -11.34 -5.35 -17.65
C LEU A 24 -11.29 -5.79 -19.11
N GLY A 25 -12.21 -5.27 -19.93
CA GLY A 25 -12.16 -5.46 -21.38
C GLY A 25 -10.82 -4.97 -21.96
N ARG A 26 -10.36 -5.61 -23.04
CA ARG A 26 -9.07 -5.28 -23.70
C ARG A 26 -8.92 -3.79 -24.00
N GLU A 27 -10.01 -3.14 -24.36
CA GLU A 27 -10.08 -1.71 -24.65
C GLU A 27 -9.87 -0.83 -23.40
N ALA A 28 -10.50 -1.17 -22.27
CA ALA A 28 -10.31 -0.46 -21.01
C ALA A 28 -8.86 -0.58 -20.50
N ALA A 29 -8.23 -1.74 -20.70
CA ALA A 29 -6.84 -1.95 -20.36
C ALA A 29 -5.89 -1.16 -21.27
N ALA A 30 -6.13 -1.15 -22.59
CA ALA A 30 -5.36 -0.33 -23.52
C ALA A 30 -5.45 1.17 -23.16
N ASN A 31 -6.64 1.64 -22.79
CA ASN A 31 -6.84 3.02 -22.31
C ASN A 31 -6.03 3.30 -21.04
N LEU A 32 -6.07 2.43 -20.03
CA LEU A 32 -5.29 2.61 -18.79
C LEU A 32 -3.77 2.64 -19.04
N LEU A 33 -3.28 1.83 -19.99
CA LEU A 33 -1.86 1.77 -20.34
C LEU A 33 -1.40 2.96 -21.19
N SER A 34 -2.33 3.62 -21.88
CA SER A 34 -2.04 4.85 -22.64
C SER A 34 -1.82 6.08 -21.76
N TRP A 35 -2.13 6.00 -20.45
CA TRP A 35 -1.98 7.13 -19.54
C TRP A 35 -0.51 7.44 -19.29
N LYS A 36 -0.09 8.63 -19.74
CA LYS A 36 1.28 9.14 -19.61
C LYS A 36 1.80 9.16 -18.17
N ASN A 37 0.90 9.33 -17.20
CA ASN A 37 1.12 9.13 -15.78
C ASN A 37 -0.08 8.38 -15.22
N SER A 38 -0.10 7.04 -15.33
CA SER A 38 -1.23 6.23 -14.85
C SER A 38 -1.57 6.49 -13.38
N GLY A 39 -0.62 7.02 -12.59
CA GLY A 39 -0.76 7.29 -11.16
C GLY A 39 -0.68 6.01 -10.32
N PHE A 40 -0.44 4.86 -10.95
CA PHE A 40 -0.33 3.57 -10.28
C PHE A 40 0.93 2.84 -10.75
N SER A 41 1.78 2.50 -9.78
CA SER A 41 2.88 1.55 -9.97
C SER A 41 2.51 0.30 -9.17
N ILE A 42 2.38 -0.84 -9.85
CA ILE A 42 2.16 -2.13 -9.20
C ILE A 42 3.52 -2.82 -9.15
N HIS A 43 3.96 -3.19 -7.95
CA HIS A 43 5.19 -3.96 -7.75
C HIS A 43 4.80 -5.44 -7.71
N GLU A 44 5.09 -6.20 -8.78
CA GLU A 44 4.63 -7.59 -8.90
C GLU A 44 5.61 -8.66 -8.40
N ASP A 45 6.85 -8.29 -8.04
CA ASP A 45 7.85 -9.27 -7.57
C ASP A 45 7.45 -9.98 -6.26
N VAL A 46 6.52 -9.43 -5.49
CA VAL A 46 6.05 -10.03 -4.23
C VAL A 46 4.65 -10.61 -4.44
N ASN A 47 4.57 -11.93 -4.58
CA ASN A 47 3.31 -12.65 -4.72
C ASN A 47 3.02 -13.50 -3.46
N ILE A 48 1.90 -13.22 -2.79
CA ILE A 48 1.43 -14.02 -1.65
C ILE A 48 0.40 -15.03 -2.17
N LYS A 49 0.70 -16.33 -2.03
CA LYS A 49 -0.20 -17.40 -2.45
C LYS A 49 -1.39 -17.53 -1.48
N ALA A 50 -2.52 -18.04 -1.97
CA ALA A 50 -3.75 -18.18 -1.17
C ALA A 50 -3.56 -19.01 0.11
N TRP A 51 -2.64 -19.98 0.09
CA TRP A 51 -2.33 -20.85 1.24
C TRP A 51 -1.19 -20.31 2.14
N ASP A 52 -0.49 -19.24 1.74
CA ASP A 52 0.65 -18.71 2.52
C ASP A 52 0.17 -17.79 3.65
N ARG A 53 -0.21 -18.40 4.77
CA ARG A 53 -0.66 -17.69 5.97
C ARG A 53 0.43 -16.77 6.55
N ASN A 54 1.69 -17.19 6.47
CA ASN A 54 2.82 -16.39 6.95
C ASN A 54 3.04 -15.16 6.05
N GLY A 55 2.91 -15.31 4.73
CA GLY A 55 2.92 -14.20 3.79
C GLY A 55 1.81 -13.20 4.06
N LEU A 56 0.60 -13.68 4.32
CA LEU A 56 -0.55 -12.83 4.67
C LEU A 56 -0.31 -12.08 5.98
N GLU A 57 0.22 -12.74 7.01
CA GLU A 57 0.55 -12.11 8.28
C GLU A 57 1.58 -10.98 8.11
N ARG A 58 2.63 -11.20 7.30
CA ARG A 58 3.61 -10.15 6.98
C ARG A 58 2.97 -8.96 6.27
N LEU A 59 2.03 -9.21 5.34
CA LEU A 59 1.30 -8.15 4.64
C LEU A 59 0.42 -7.35 5.61
N VAL A 60 -0.35 -8.04 6.45
CA VAL A 60 -1.18 -7.38 7.47
C VAL A 60 -0.32 -6.56 8.41
N GLY A 61 0.79 -7.13 8.89
CA GLY A 61 1.77 -6.44 9.72
C GLY A 61 2.35 -5.21 9.02
N TYR A 62 2.62 -5.30 7.71
CA TYR A 62 3.08 -4.17 6.91
C TYR A 62 2.01 -3.06 6.80
N CYS A 63 0.77 -3.42 6.49
CA CYS A 63 -0.34 -2.46 6.39
C CYS A 63 -0.64 -1.78 7.74
N ALA A 64 -0.42 -2.49 8.86
CA ALA A 64 -0.61 -1.97 10.20
C ALA A 64 0.61 -1.23 10.76
N ARG A 65 1.73 -1.14 10.02
CA ARG A 65 2.94 -0.48 10.55
C ARG A 65 2.65 1.00 10.85
N PRO A 66 2.90 1.46 12.09
CA PRO A 66 2.84 2.88 12.40
C PRO A 66 3.93 3.63 11.64
N ALA A 67 3.68 4.90 11.32
CA ALA A 67 4.63 5.75 10.60
C ALA A 67 5.95 5.98 11.39
N LEU A 68 5.91 5.80 12.71
CA LEU A 68 7.06 5.92 13.61
C LEU A 68 7.23 4.64 14.42
N SER A 69 8.47 4.22 14.64
CA SER A 69 8.78 3.13 15.56
C SER A 69 8.85 3.66 16.99
N GLN A 70 8.01 3.13 17.89
CA GLN A 70 8.04 3.48 19.31
C GLN A 70 9.39 3.14 19.97
N GLN A 71 10.01 2.02 19.58
CA GLN A 71 11.32 1.61 20.09
C GLN A 71 12.44 2.60 19.73
N ARG A 72 12.22 3.49 18.77
CA ARG A 72 13.19 4.48 18.30
C ARG A 72 12.89 5.89 18.81
N LEU A 73 11.80 6.08 19.55
CA LEU A 73 11.35 7.36 20.06
C LEU A 73 11.63 7.44 21.56
N VAL A 74 12.45 8.40 21.96
CA VAL A 74 12.81 8.64 23.37
C VAL A 74 12.48 10.08 23.71
N TYR A 75 11.79 10.29 24.83
CA TYR A 75 11.60 11.63 25.40
C TYR A 75 12.50 11.79 26.62
N SER A 76 13.28 12.87 26.65
CA SER A 76 14.17 13.21 27.75
C SER A 76 13.59 14.40 28.51
N GLU A 77 13.06 14.15 29.72
CA GLU A 77 12.52 15.18 30.59
C GLU A 77 13.59 16.18 31.04
N LYS A 78 14.81 15.71 31.29
CA LYS A 78 15.93 16.55 31.77
C LYS A 78 16.28 17.68 30.82
N THR A 79 16.22 17.39 29.53
CA THR A 79 16.58 18.33 28.45
C THR A 79 15.36 18.88 27.73
N ASN A 80 14.16 18.40 28.07
CA ASN A 80 12.91 18.68 27.35
C ASN A 80 13.06 18.48 25.84
N THR A 81 13.58 17.32 25.44
CA THR A 81 13.83 17.00 24.03
C THR A 81 13.30 15.63 23.65
N VAL A 82 12.90 15.50 22.39
CA VAL A 82 12.57 14.25 21.74
C VAL A 82 13.76 13.81 20.91
N LEU A 83 14.20 12.57 21.11
CA LEU A 83 15.20 11.89 20.29
C LEU A 83 14.51 10.83 19.45
N TYR A 84 14.77 10.84 18.14
CA TYR A 84 14.31 9.82 17.23
C TYR A 84 15.48 9.17 16.50
N HIS A 85 15.69 7.88 16.72
CA HIS A 85 16.70 7.10 16.02
C HIS A 85 16.21 6.76 14.61
N THR A 86 16.88 7.27 13.58
CA THR A 86 16.49 6.97 12.20
C THR A 86 16.97 5.56 11.81
N ALA A 87 16.31 4.96 10.81
CA ALA A 87 16.82 3.73 10.22
C ALA A 87 18.18 4.04 9.56
N PRO A 88 19.22 3.21 9.76
CA PRO A 88 20.52 3.49 9.17
C PRO A 88 20.40 3.55 7.65
N LYS A 89 20.80 4.68 7.08
CA LYS A 89 20.96 4.86 5.64
C LYS A 89 22.45 4.73 5.37
N ASP A 90 22.84 3.80 4.49
CA ASP A 90 24.24 3.53 4.15
C ASP A 90 25.12 3.18 5.37
N GLY A 91 24.54 2.49 6.36
CA GLY A 91 25.24 2.05 7.57
C GLY A 91 25.38 3.10 8.68
N LYS A 92 24.94 4.35 8.45
CA LYS A 92 24.95 5.41 9.47
C LYS A 92 23.56 5.62 10.04
N SER A 93 23.41 5.37 11.34
CA SER A 93 22.22 5.77 12.09
C SER A 93 22.37 7.21 12.57
N GLU A 94 21.40 8.06 12.25
CA GLU A 94 21.36 9.43 12.74
C GLU A 94 20.36 9.54 13.90
N ILE A 95 20.68 10.37 14.89
CA ILE A 95 19.77 10.68 15.99
C ILE A 95 19.21 12.07 15.72
N LEU A 96 17.91 12.13 15.48
CA LEU A 96 17.21 13.39 15.29
C LEU A 96 16.80 13.92 16.67
N VAL A 97 17.39 15.04 17.09
CA VAL A 97 17.09 15.70 18.36
C VAL A 97 16.27 16.95 18.08
N MET A 98 15.12 17.09 18.73
CA MET A 98 14.25 18.25 18.54
C MET A 98 13.43 18.57 19.80
N PRO A 99 12.91 19.80 19.93
CA PRO A 99 11.92 20.13 20.95
C PRO A 99 10.60 19.37 20.76
N PRO A 100 9.83 19.09 21.82
CA PRO A 100 8.55 18.38 21.73
C PRO A 100 7.54 19.02 20.78
N VAL A 101 7.46 20.34 20.74
CA VAL A 101 6.53 21.06 19.84
C VAL A 101 6.90 20.86 18.37
N GLU A 102 8.20 20.82 18.06
CA GLU A 102 8.65 20.54 16.70
C GLU A 102 8.35 19.08 16.31
N PHE A 103 8.54 18.15 17.24
CA PHE A 103 8.16 16.75 17.04
C PHE A 103 6.67 16.62 16.73
N LEU A 104 5.79 17.24 17.53
CA LEU A 104 4.35 17.21 17.30
C LEU A 104 4.00 17.81 15.94
N ARG A 105 4.61 18.95 15.56
CA ARG A 105 4.41 19.55 14.23
C ARG A 105 4.77 18.55 13.11
N ARG A 106 5.94 17.91 13.19
CA ARG A 106 6.35 16.93 12.17
C ARG A 106 5.46 15.69 12.18
N TRP A 107 5.04 15.23 13.35
CA TRP A 107 4.13 14.09 13.50
C TRP A 107 2.75 14.36 12.87
N THR A 108 2.21 15.57 13.07
CA THR A 108 0.92 15.94 12.46
C THR A 108 0.95 15.96 10.93
N LEU A 109 2.12 16.16 10.30
CA LEU A 109 2.26 16.06 8.84
C LEU A 109 2.14 14.62 8.32
N LEU A 110 2.39 13.62 9.17
CA LEU A 110 2.19 12.21 8.84
C LEU A 110 0.72 11.80 8.96
N MET A 111 -0.05 12.52 9.77
CA MET A 111 -1.48 12.27 9.91
C MET A 111 -2.23 12.88 8.73
N PRO A 112 -3.06 12.09 8.03
CA PRO A 112 -3.84 12.63 6.95
C PRO A 112 -4.87 13.65 7.47
N PRO A 113 -5.22 14.66 6.66
CA PRO A 113 -6.23 15.64 7.03
C PRO A 113 -7.57 14.98 7.37
N PRO A 114 -8.30 15.52 8.36
CA PRO A 114 -9.55 14.93 8.82
C PRO A 114 -10.57 14.87 7.68
N LYS A 115 -11.44 13.85 7.73
CA LYS A 115 -12.56 13.63 6.77
C LYS A 115 -12.12 13.43 5.31
N LYS A 116 -10.85 13.17 5.04
CA LYS A 116 -10.38 12.81 3.69
C LYS A 116 -10.44 11.31 3.50
N ASN A 117 -11.01 10.89 2.38
CA ASN A 117 -10.99 9.49 2.00
C ASN A 117 -9.57 9.10 1.57
N LEU A 118 -8.91 8.26 2.39
CA LEU A 118 -7.55 7.77 2.15
C LEU A 118 -7.51 6.63 1.15
N ILE A 119 -8.59 5.86 1.08
CA ILE A 119 -8.69 4.70 0.20
C ILE A 119 -9.65 5.03 -0.93
N ARG A 120 -9.09 5.26 -2.11
CA ARG A 120 -9.87 5.39 -3.34
C ARG A 120 -9.91 4.03 -4.03
N TYR A 121 -11.08 3.41 -4.04
CA TYR A 121 -11.30 2.18 -4.78
C TYR A 121 -11.54 2.49 -6.27
N TYR A 122 -10.98 1.66 -7.14
CA TYR A 122 -11.12 1.74 -8.59
C TYR A 122 -11.60 0.40 -9.17
N GLY A 123 -12.01 0.42 -10.44
CA GLY A 123 -12.48 -0.77 -11.14
C GLY A 123 -13.72 -1.39 -10.50
N ALA A 124 -13.72 -2.70 -10.28
CA ALA A 124 -14.86 -3.41 -9.69
C ALA A 124 -15.17 -3.03 -8.23
N LEU A 125 -14.17 -2.52 -7.50
CA LEU A 125 -14.33 -2.08 -6.11
C LEU A 125 -14.75 -0.62 -5.99
N ALA A 126 -14.76 0.14 -7.10
CA ALA A 126 -15.19 1.53 -7.10
C ALA A 126 -16.67 1.68 -6.67
N PRO A 127 -17.04 2.82 -6.06
CA PRO A 127 -18.44 3.15 -5.82
C PRO A 127 -19.25 3.08 -7.12
N ARG A 128 -20.43 2.44 -7.07
CA ARG A 128 -21.34 2.29 -8.22
C ARG A 128 -20.68 1.70 -9.48
N SER A 129 -19.68 0.82 -9.31
CA SER A 129 -19.01 0.20 -10.46
C SER A 129 -19.98 -0.64 -11.30
N PRO A 130 -20.02 -0.47 -12.64
CA PRO A 130 -20.84 -1.31 -13.52
C PRO A 130 -20.38 -2.77 -13.53
N LEU A 131 -19.16 -3.04 -13.07
CA LEU A 131 -18.61 -4.40 -12.96
C LEU A 131 -19.08 -5.13 -11.69
N ARG A 132 -19.75 -4.44 -10.75
CA ARG A 132 -20.13 -5.02 -9.45
C ARG A 132 -21.07 -6.23 -9.58
N PRO A 133 -22.12 -6.23 -10.43
CA PRO A 133 -22.98 -7.40 -10.59
C PRO A 133 -22.21 -8.64 -11.06
N ALA A 134 -21.28 -8.47 -12.00
CA ALA A 134 -20.49 -9.57 -12.54
C ALA A 134 -19.52 -10.17 -11.49
N VAL A 135 -18.91 -9.32 -10.66
CA VAL A 135 -18.01 -9.78 -9.59
C VAL A 135 -18.77 -10.51 -8.49
N VAL A 136 -19.91 -9.97 -8.04
CA VAL A 136 -20.74 -10.59 -7.00
C VAL A 136 -21.21 -11.98 -7.46
N ALA A 137 -21.75 -12.09 -8.68
CA ALA A 137 -22.20 -13.37 -9.23
C ALA A 137 -21.08 -14.43 -9.32
N LYS A 138 -19.85 -14.01 -9.60
CA LYS A 138 -18.69 -14.92 -9.63
C LYS A 138 -18.33 -15.40 -8.22
N VAL A 139 -18.28 -14.50 -7.24
CA VAL A 139 -17.97 -14.83 -5.85
C VAL A 139 -19.02 -15.79 -5.27
N GLU A 140 -20.30 -15.56 -5.53
CA GLU A 140 -21.38 -16.45 -5.09
C GLU A 140 -21.25 -17.86 -5.68
N LYS A 141 -20.89 -17.97 -6.97
CA LYS A 141 -20.61 -19.26 -7.61
C LYS A 141 -19.40 -19.97 -6.97
N GLU A 142 -18.30 -19.25 -6.74
CA GLU A 142 -17.10 -19.83 -6.11
C GLU A 142 -17.37 -20.26 -4.66
N ALA A 143 -18.11 -19.46 -3.89
CA ALA A 143 -18.53 -19.77 -2.53
C ALA A 143 -19.43 -21.02 -2.49
N ALA A 144 -20.41 -21.13 -3.40
CA ALA A 144 -21.25 -22.31 -3.51
C ALA A 144 -20.46 -23.58 -3.91
N LEU A 145 -19.39 -23.42 -4.68
CA LEU A 145 -18.50 -24.52 -5.09
C LEU A 145 -17.62 -24.98 -3.92
N LEU A 146 -17.15 -24.04 -3.08
CA LEU A 146 -16.38 -24.31 -1.87
C LEU A 146 -17.24 -24.94 -0.77
N ALA A 147 -18.50 -24.52 -0.62
CA ALA A 147 -19.43 -25.08 0.38
C ALA A 147 -19.89 -26.52 0.08
N ARG A 148 -19.63 -27.01 -1.15
CA ARG A 148 -19.90 -28.39 -1.56
C ARG A 148 -18.68 -29.32 -1.38
N ARG A 149 -17.53 -28.78 -0.98
CA ARG A 149 -16.32 -29.53 -0.62
C ARG A 149 -16.21 -29.66 0.89
#